data_AF-A0A3D4UK89-F1
#
_entry.id   AF-A0A3D4UK89-F1
#
_cell.length_a   1.000
_cell.length_b   1.000
_cell.length_c   1.000
_cell.angle_alpha   90.00
_cell.angle_beta   90.00
_cell.angle_gamma   90.00
#
_symmetry.space_group_name_H-M   'P 1'
#
loop_
_entity.id
_entity.type
_entity.pdbx_description
1 polymer ?
#
loop_
_entity_poly.entity_id
_entity_poly.type
_entity_poly.pdbx_seq_one_letter_code
_entity_poly.pdbx_strand_id
1 'polypeptide(L)'
;MYAEVSQDPTDPHRLLPGQFVHGRVLTHDEHDRVILPRRAVQSNTVFVAGPLKNGFRVIEKVPVRIAYSFEGRRPTIDPNENQWVALELGYEPVEGSPVVVSLLDQIVTGMRVRLDRDPELAQELDPVSSDGAGDDEGSTP
;
A
#
# COMPACT_ATOMS: atom_id res chain seq x y z
N MET A 1 -22.39 18.53 -12.22
CA MET A 1 -21.91 17.34 -12.95
C MET A 1 -23.14 16.65 -13.52
N TYR A 2 -23.15 16.36 -14.82
CA TYR A 2 -24.25 15.66 -15.49
C TYR A 2 -23.67 14.43 -16.20
N ALA A 3 -24.46 13.37 -16.33
CA ALA A 3 -24.11 12.17 -17.07
C ALA A 3 -25.12 11.99 -18.20
N GLU A 4 -24.63 11.88 -19.44
CA GLU A 4 -25.46 11.60 -20.61
C GLU A 4 -25.44 10.10 -20.88
N VAL A 5 -26.61 9.49 -20.95
CA VAL A 5 -26.77 8.06 -21.23
C VAL A 5 -27.19 7.93 -22.69
N SER A 6 -26.24 7.56 -23.55
CA SER A 6 -26.52 7.21 -24.95
C SER A 6 -26.93 5.74 -25.02
N GLN A 7 -28.09 5.45 -25.61
CA GLN A 7 -28.57 4.09 -25.83
C GLN A 7 -28.89 3.86 -27.30
N ASP A 8 -28.67 2.64 -27.76
CA ASP A 8 -29.11 2.21 -29.09
C ASP A 8 -30.65 2.12 -29.09
N PRO A 9 -31.36 2.82 -30.01
CA PRO A 9 -32.82 2.78 -30.08
C PRO A 9 -33.39 1.39 -30.40
N THR A 10 -32.57 0.48 -30.93
CA THR A 10 -32.96 -0.89 -31.30
C THR A 10 -32.68 -1.92 -30.21
N ASP A 11 -32.03 -1.55 -29.11
CA ASP A 11 -31.73 -2.46 -28.01
C ASP A 11 -33.01 -2.86 -27.24
N PRO A 12 -33.38 -4.15 -27.19
CA PRO A 12 -34.53 -4.63 -26.42
C PRO A 12 -34.38 -4.45 -24.89
N HIS A 13 -33.16 -4.20 -24.39
CA HIS A 13 -32.85 -3.93 -22.98
C HIS A 13 -32.66 -2.44 -22.66
N ARG A 14 -33.12 -1.54 -23.56
CA ARG A 14 -33.07 -0.09 -23.31
C ARG A 14 -33.77 0.33 -22.02
N LEU A 15 -33.30 1.42 -21.45
CA LEU A 15 -33.92 2.01 -20.27
C LEU A 15 -35.18 2.76 -20.72
N LEU A 16 -36.31 2.41 -20.13
CA LEU A 16 -37.57 3.08 -20.42
C LEU A 16 -37.64 4.41 -19.64
N PRO A 17 -38.24 5.46 -20.22
CA PRO A 17 -38.48 6.70 -19.50
C PRO A 17 -39.23 6.45 -18.18
N GLY A 18 -38.74 7.06 -17.09
CA GLY A 18 -39.30 6.88 -15.75
C GLY A 18 -38.72 5.72 -14.94
N GLN A 19 -37.78 4.94 -15.49
CA GLN A 19 -37.04 3.94 -14.72
C GLN A 19 -35.96 4.57 -13.85
N PHE A 20 -35.89 4.12 -12.60
CA PHE A 20 -34.77 4.45 -11.71
C PHE A 20 -33.55 3.65 -12.12
N VAL A 21 -32.45 4.35 -12.35
CA VAL A 21 -31.16 3.76 -12.71
C VAL A 21 -30.12 4.05 -11.65
N HIS A 22 -29.28 3.06 -11.35
CA HIS A 22 -28.11 3.23 -10.51
C HIS A 22 -26.87 3.17 -11.42
N GLY A 23 -26.31 4.34 -11.74
CA GLY A 23 -25.05 4.45 -12.46
C GLY A 23 -23.90 4.75 -11.51
N ARG A 24 -22.76 4.10 -11.70
CA ARG A 24 -21.51 4.46 -11.02
C ARG A 24 -20.68 5.31 -11.96
N VAL A 25 -20.48 6.58 -11.63
CA VAL A 25 -19.55 7.44 -12.37
C VAL A 25 -18.14 7.13 -11.88
N LEU A 26 -17.29 6.66 -12.79
CA LEU A 26 -15.87 6.43 -12.51
C LEU A 26 -15.08 7.62 -13.07
N THR A 27 -14.46 8.39 -12.20
CA THR A 27 -13.47 9.40 -12.60
C THR A 27 -12.09 8.80 -12.46
N HIS A 28 -11.33 8.78 -13.55
CA HIS A 28 -9.92 8.39 -13.50
C HIS A 28 -9.12 9.57 -12.94
N ASP A 29 -8.34 9.31 -11.89
CA ASP A 29 -7.33 10.23 -11.40
C ASP A 29 -5.99 9.63 -11.79
N GLU A 30 -5.20 10.33 -12.60
CA GLU A 30 -3.94 9.83 -13.17
C GLU A 30 -2.78 9.84 -12.16
N HIS A 31 -3.01 10.36 -10.96
CA HIS A 31 -1.95 10.47 -9.96
C HIS A 31 -1.84 9.20 -9.13
N ASP A 32 -0.61 8.70 -9.00
CA ASP A 32 -0.29 7.63 -8.06
C ASP A 32 -0.52 8.10 -6.63
N ARG A 33 -1.46 7.44 -5.94
CA ARG A 33 -1.84 7.76 -4.56
C ARG A 33 -1.50 6.62 -3.63
N VAL A 34 -1.00 6.97 -2.44
CA VAL A 34 -0.83 6.01 -1.36
C VAL A 34 -2.20 5.61 -0.83
N ILE A 35 -2.48 4.31 -0.85
CA ILE A 35 -3.69 3.72 -0.29
C ILE A 35 -3.37 2.97 0.99
N LEU A 36 -4.22 3.14 2.00
CA LEU A 36 -4.06 2.50 3.31
C LEU A 36 -5.38 1.89 3.78
N PRO A 37 -5.33 0.83 4.60
CA PRO A 37 -6.47 0.39 5.39
C PRO A 37 -7.06 1.57 6.17
N ARG A 38 -8.38 1.74 6.14
CA ARG A 38 -9.03 2.84 6.86
C ARG A 38 -8.69 2.83 8.36
N ARG A 39 -8.53 1.64 8.95
CA ARG A 39 -8.14 1.47 10.36
C ARG A 39 -6.77 2.05 10.70
N ALA A 40 -5.84 2.13 9.74
CA ALA A 40 -4.49 2.64 9.94
C ALA A 40 -4.45 4.16 10.12
N VAL A 41 -5.53 4.87 9.72
CA VAL A 41 -5.64 6.32 9.89
C VAL A 41 -6.47 6.63 11.15
N GLN A 42 -5.83 7.26 12.12
CA GLN A 42 -6.47 7.72 13.36
C GLN A 42 -6.39 9.23 13.45
N SER A 43 -7.53 9.93 13.55
CA SER A 43 -7.56 11.39 13.71
C SER A 43 -6.71 12.16 12.68
N ASN A 44 -6.76 11.77 11.41
CA ASN A 44 -5.94 12.33 10.31
C ASN A 44 -4.43 12.19 10.56
N THR A 45 -4.02 11.13 11.24
CA THR A 45 -2.62 10.79 11.46
C THR A 45 -2.41 9.30 11.23
N VAL A 46 -1.23 8.95 10.76
CA VAL A 46 -0.79 7.56 10.59
C VAL A 46 0.50 7.34 11.36
N PHE A 47 0.75 6.09 11.74
CA PHE A 47 2.02 5.68 12.32
C PHE A 47 2.95 5.18 11.23
N VAL A 48 4.12 5.79 11.11
CA VAL A 48 5.16 5.42 10.16
C VAL A 48 6.37 4.93 10.93
N ALA A 49 6.95 3.82 10.50
CA ALA A 49 8.23 3.38 11.01
C ALA A 49 9.33 4.17 10.29
N GLY A 50 10.07 4.98 11.04
CA GLY A 50 11.17 5.78 10.51
C GLY A 50 12.33 4.94 9.96
N PRO A 51 13.43 5.59 9.56
CA PRO A 51 14.59 4.92 9.00
C PRO A 51 15.18 3.91 9.99
N LEU A 52 15.73 2.81 9.48
CA LEU A 52 16.40 1.80 10.27
C LEU A 52 17.64 2.42 10.94
N LYS A 53 17.68 2.38 12.27
CA LYS A 53 18.81 2.84 13.07
C LYS A 53 19.15 1.76 14.09
N ASN A 54 20.37 1.24 14.05
CA ASN A 54 20.86 0.22 14.98
C ASN A 54 19.95 -1.03 15.06
N GLY A 55 19.40 -1.47 13.92
CA GLY A 55 18.56 -2.68 13.83
C GLY A 55 17.11 -2.50 14.29
N PHE A 56 16.68 -1.29 14.65
CA PHE A 56 15.30 -0.96 14.96
C PHE A 56 14.82 0.28 14.21
N ARG A 57 13.52 0.36 13.99
CA ARG A 57 12.85 1.55 13.46
C ARG A 57 12.09 2.24 14.58
N VAL A 58 12.05 3.56 14.57
CA VAL A 58 11.31 4.35 15.56
C VAL A 58 9.96 4.73 14.97
N ILE A 59 8.89 4.51 15.71
CA ILE A 59 7.55 4.91 15.27
C ILE A 59 7.37 6.42 15.40
N GLU A 60 6.96 7.04 14.30
CA GLU A 60 6.61 8.46 14.21
C GLU A 60 5.15 8.61 13.81
N LYS A 61 4.52 9.69 14.28
CA LYS A 61 3.13 9.99 13.97
C LYS A 61 3.10 11.11 12.95
N VAL A 62 2.60 10.80 11.76
CA VAL A 62 2.63 11.69 10.61
C VAL A 62 1.21 12.18 10.28
N PRO A 63 0.96 13.49 10.18
CA PRO A 63 -0.33 14.01 9.77
C PRO A 63 -0.59 13.71 8.29
N VAL A 64 -1.78 13.23 7.98
CA VAL A 64 -2.21 12.87 6.62
C VAL A 64 -3.51 13.57 6.26
N ARG A 65 -3.74 13.76 4.97
CA ARG A 65 -5.05 14.20 4.45
C ARG A 65 -5.62 13.11 3.56
N ILE A 66 -6.89 12.82 3.77
CA ILE A 66 -7.62 11.80 3.01
C ILE A 66 -8.25 12.50 1.80
N ALA A 67 -7.94 12.03 0.60
CA ALA A 67 -8.58 12.50 -0.62
C ALA A 67 -9.98 11.88 -0.76
N TYR A 68 -10.08 10.55 -0.63
CA TYR A 68 -11.34 9.82 -0.65
C TYR A 68 -11.22 8.46 0.04
N SER A 69 -12.35 7.93 0.50
CA SER A 69 -12.48 6.57 1.01
C SER A 69 -13.21 5.70 0.00
N PHE A 70 -12.85 4.43 -0.08
CA PHE A 70 -13.50 3.48 -0.97
C PHE A 70 -13.51 2.07 -0.38
N GLU A 71 -14.41 1.24 -0.88
CA GLU A 71 -14.51 -0.17 -0.50
C GLU A 71 -13.98 -1.06 -1.62
N GLY A 72 -13.34 -2.17 -1.25
CA GLY A 72 -12.84 -3.16 -2.19
C GLY A 72 -11.94 -4.19 -1.52
N ARG A 73 -11.77 -5.36 -2.11
CA ARG A 73 -10.80 -6.35 -1.61
C ARG A 73 -9.43 -6.13 -2.25
N ARG A 74 -8.38 -6.04 -1.43
CA ARG A 74 -6.98 -5.95 -1.86
C ARG A 74 -6.12 -6.94 -1.05
N PRO A 75 -6.23 -8.25 -1.34
CA PRO A 75 -5.59 -9.29 -0.53
C PRO A 75 -4.06 -9.24 -0.55
N THR A 76 -3.46 -8.61 -1.56
CA THR A 76 -2.00 -8.38 -1.63
C THR A 76 -1.49 -7.35 -0.63
N ILE A 77 -2.36 -6.45 -0.13
CA ILE A 77 -2.02 -5.42 0.84
C ILE A 77 -2.48 -5.85 2.23
N ASP A 78 -3.76 -6.18 2.36
CA ASP A 78 -4.34 -6.69 3.60
C ASP A 78 -5.49 -7.66 3.30
N PRO A 79 -5.36 -8.95 3.64
CA PRO A 79 -6.36 -9.96 3.32
C PRO A 79 -7.67 -9.79 4.11
N ASN A 80 -7.63 -9.06 5.23
CA ASN A 80 -8.75 -8.91 6.15
C ASN A 80 -9.41 -7.54 6.06
N GLU A 81 -8.95 -6.66 5.16
CA GLU A 81 -9.49 -5.31 5.00
C GLU A 81 -10.31 -5.16 3.73
N ASN A 82 -11.45 -4.47 3.87
CA ASN A 82 -12.33 -4.11 2.76
C ASN A 82 -12.53 -2.60 2.64
N GLN A 83 -12.11 -1.82 3.65
CA GLN A 83 -12.25 -0.37 3.69
C GLN A 83 -10.89 0.31 3.54
N TRP A 84 -10.80 1.17 2.55
CA TRP A 84 -9.56 1.82 2.14
C TRP A 84 -9.72 3.33 2.13
N VAL A 85 -8.60 4.01 2.32
CA VAL A 85 -8.47 5.46 2.19
C VAL A 85 -7.31 5.76 1.26
N ALA A 86 -7.54 6.66 0.31
CA ALA A 86 -6.50 7.23 -0.53
C ALA A 86 -6.06 8.57 0.06
N LEU A 87 -4.75 8.78 0.15
CA LEU A 87 -4.20 10.03 0.67
C LEU A 87 -4.16 11.12 -0.41
N GLU A 88 -4.18 12.37 0.04
CA GLU A 88 -3.93 13.55 -0.78
C GLU A 88 -2.45 13.61 -1.19
N LEU A 89 -2.16 14.10 -2.40
CA LEU A 89 -0.80 14.19 -2.93
C LEU A 89 -0.02 15.27 -2.18
N GLY A 90 1.30 15.07 -2.04
CA GLY A 90 2.19 16.03 -1.36
C GLY A 90 2.20 15.92 0.17
N TYR A 91 1.58 14.87 0.72
CA TYR A 91 1.66 14.54 2.14
C TYR A 91 2.46 13.25 2.34
N GLU A 92 3.28 13.21 3.39
CA GLU A 92 3.81 11.95 3.91
C GLU A 92 2.65 11.10 4.46
N PRO A 93 2.75 9.76 4.47
CA PRO A 93 3.86 8.92 4.01
C PRO A 93 4.01 8.89 2.48
N VAL A 94 5.24 9.00 2.01
CA VAL A 94 5.60 8.77 0.60
C VAL A 94 5.71 7.27 0.31
N GLU A 95 5.66 6.90 -0.97
CA GLU A 95 5.86 5.52 -1.41
C GLU A 95 7.14 4.90 -0.80
N GLY A 96 7.04 3.65 -0.36
CA GLY A 96 8.14 2.94 0.30
C GLY A 96 8.25 3.15 1.81
N SER A 97 7.51 4.12 2.38
CA SER A 97 7.49 4.33 3.84
C SER A 97 6.75 3.17 4.53
N PRO A 98 7.35 2.49 5.54
CA PRO A 98 6.65 1.43 6.25
C PRO A 98 5.56 2.01 7.15
N VAL A 99 4.31 1.87 6.74
CA VAL A 99 3.15 2.30 7.52
C VAL A 99 2.68 1.15 8.42
N VAL A 100 2.40 1.46 9.68
CA VAL A 100 1.86 0.49 10.62
C VAL A 100 0.38 0.29 10.33
N VAL A 101 -0.03 -0.96 10.07
CA VAL A 101 -1.42 -1.33 9.72
C VAL A 101 -2.06 -2.31 10.71
N SER A 102 -1.29 -2.77 11.71
CA SER A 102 -1.70 -3.75 12.72
C SER A 102 -1.24 -3.32 14.12
N LEU A 103 -1.88 -3.89 15.16
CA LEU A 103 -1.57 -3.63 16.59
C LEU A 103 -1.58 -2.14 16.96
N LEU A 104 -2.42 -1.34 16.30
CA LEU A 104 -2.45 0.12 16.41
C LEU A 104 -2.79 0.62 17.83
N ASP A 105 -3.41 -0.23 18.64
CA ASP A 105 -3.72 -0.01 20.05
C ASP A 105 -2.49 -0.15 20.97
N GLN A 106 -1.45 -0.86 20.52
CA GLN A 106 -0.21 -1.11 21.27
C GLN A 106 0.94 -0.21 20.82
N ILE A 107 0.75 0.52 19.72
CA ILE A 107 1.79 1.33 19.09
C ILE A 107 1.75 2.75 19.64
N VAL A 108 2.92 3.25 20.06
CA VAL A 108 3.11 4.63 20.52
C VAL A 108 4.28 5.29 19.80
N THR A 109 4.22 6.62 19.67
CA THR A 109 5.32 7.42 19.11
C THR A 109 6.59 7.24 19.94
N GLY A 110 7.73 7.09 19.27
CA GLY A 110 9.03 6.82 19.90
C GLY A 110 9.30 5.34 20.19
N MET A 111 8.32 4.45 19.98
CA MET A 111 8.50 3.03 20.18
C MET A 111 9.48 2.44 19.16
N ARG A 112 10.37 1.57 19.63
CA ARG A 112 11.29 0.81 18.78
C ARG A 112 10.59 -0.44 18.28
N VAL A 113 10.49 -0.58 16.96
CA VAL A 113 9.87 -1.74 16.31
C VAL A 113 10.84 -2.38 15.34
N ARG A 114 10.60 -3.65 15.05
CA ARG A 114 11.25 -4.39 13.96
C ARG A 114 10.16 -4.86 13.01
N LEU A 115 10.37 -4.71 11.71
CA LEU A 115 9.45 -5.24 10.72
C LEU A 115 9.62 -6.76 10.64
N ASP A 116 8.52 -7.49 10.52
CA ASP A 116 8.53 -8.96 10.37
C ASP A 116 9.18 -9.37 9.03
N ARG A 117 9.07 -8.49 8.02
CA ARG A 117 9.85 -8.53 6.78
C ARG A 117 10.47 -7.15 6.56
N ASP A 118 11.70 -6.97 7.02
CA ASP A 118 12.44 -5.74 6.74
C ASP A 118 13.23 -5.91 5.43
N PRO A 119 12.83 -5.26 4.33
CA PRO A 119 13.52 -5.42 3.05
C PRO A 119 14.97 -4.93 3.09
N GLU A 120 15.32 -4.02 4.02
CA GLU A 120 16.71 -3.54 4.18
C GLU A 120 17.60 -4.57 4.90
N LEU A 121 17.07 -5.35 5.85
CA LEU A 121 17.83 -6.42 6.51
C LEU A 121 17.93 -7.70 5.67
N ALA A 122 17.01 -7.90 4.72
CA ALA A 122 17.04 -9.05 3.82
C ALA A 122 18.18 -8.98 2.79
N GLN A 123 18.70 -7.78 2.49
CA GLN A 123 19.78 -7.58 1.51
C GLN A 123 21.19 -7.89 2.05
N GLU A 124 21.39 -7.97 3.37
CA GLU A 124 22.70 -8.31 3.97
C GLU A 124 22.98 -9.83 4.00
N LEU A 125 22.04 -10.68 3.56
CA LEU A 125 22.16 -12.13 3.69
C LEU A 125 22.49 -12.88 2.39
N ASP A 126 22.87 -12.19 1.31
CA ASP A 126 23.45 -12.90 0.15
C ASP A 126 24.86 -13.39 0.53
N PRO A 127 25.10 -14.71 0.63
CA PRO A 127 26.47 -15.19 0.77
C PRO A 127 27.19 -14.90 -0.55
N VAL A 128 28.20 -14.04 -0.50
CA VAL A 128 29.20 -13.95 -1.55
C VAL A 128 29.69 -15.38 -1.80
N SER A 129 29.35 -15.95 -2.96
CA SER A 129 29.90 -17.23 -3.37
C SER A 129 31.38 -17.01 -3.54
N SER A 130 32.14 -17.45 -2.55
CA SER A 130 33.58 -17.64 -2.65
C SER A 130 33.80 -18.74 -3.68
N ASP A 131 33.90 -18.35 -4.96
CA ASP A 131 34.54 -19.17 -5.98
C ASP A 131 36.01 -19.27 -5.60
N GLY A 132 36.32 -20.34 -4.86
CA GLY A 132 37.68 -20.75 -4.58
C GLY A 132 38.32 -21.19 -5.90
N ALA A 133 39.16 -20.33 -6.45
CA ALA A 133 40.24 -20.75 -7.33
C ALA A 133 41.12 -21.75 -6.56
N GLY A 134 41.25 -22.94 -7.10
CA GLY A 134 42.07 -24.02 -6.59
C GLY A 134 42.44 -24.94 -7.73
N ASP A 135 43.43 -24.51 -8.52
CA ASP A 135 44.18 -25.36 -9.43
C ASP A 135 44.79 -26.52 -8.65
N ASP A 136 44.64 -27.76 -9.13
CA ASP A 136 45.55 -28.85 -8.77
C ASP A 136 45.78 -29.75 -9.99
N GLU A 137 46.94 -29.56 -10.60
CA GLU A 137 47.60 -30.49 -11.52
C GLU A 137 47.88 -31.81 -10.78
N GLY A 138 47.35 -32.92 -11.28
CA GLY A 138 47.51 -34.23 -10.63
C GLY A 138 47.52 -35.40 -11.60
N SER A 139 48.63 -35.52 -12.33
CA SER A 139 49.06 -36.64 -13.16
C SER A 139 48.85 -38.04 -12.52
N THR A 140 48.41 -39.05 -13.29
CA THR A 140 48.77 -40.48 -13.06
C THR A 140 48.38 -41.39 -14.24
N PRO A 141 48.96 -42.61 -14.36
CA PRO A 141 50.04 -43.00 -15.28
C PRO A 141 49.59 -43.68 -16.59
#